data_AF-A0A820R8J0-F1
#
_entry.id   AF-A0A820R8J0-F1
#
_cell.length_a   1.000
_cell.length_b   1.000
_cell.length_c   1.000
_cell.angle_alpha   90.00
_cell.angle_beta   90.00
_cell.angle_gamma   90.00
#
_symmetry.space_group_name_H-M   'P 1'
#
loop_
_entity.id
_entity.type
_entity.pdbx_description
1 polymer ?
#
loop_
_entity_poly.entity_id
_entity_poly.type
_entity_poly.pdbx_seq_one_letter_code
_entity_poly.pdbx_strand_id
1 'polypeptide(L)'
;MALFENVTIPSRDTQYIIERLEKHEHMTHEEALSCVEELAHYYYAIKHGKNGSPSAMVDKAWHAHILNTSMYMDFTKAELGRFVHHVPYWSGHQSDGTEDDIYEYLVTQLGADRVNAAIWDREGPGCLGVTHNGGTKSPGRCQNACKACNSCNSIG
;
A
#
# COMPACT_ATOMS: atom_id res chain seq x y z
N MET A 1 22.56 14.05 -10.62
CA MET A 1 22.20 13.35 -9.38
C MET A 1 21.05 14.10 -8.76
N ALA A 2 19.82 13.61 -8.93
CA ALA A 2 18.69 14.12 -8.18
C ALA A 2 18.84 13.61 -6.74
N LEU A 3 19.02 14.50 -5.79
CA LEU A 3 18.83 14.18 -4.38
C LEU A 3 17.33 13.94 -4.23
N PHE A 4 16.90 12.69 -4.17
CA PHE A 4 15.50 12.37 -3.96
C PHE A 4 15.11 12.91 -2.58
N GLU A 5 14.21 13.87 -2.57
CA GLU A 5 13.62 14.38 -1.35
C GLU A 5 12.69 13.29 -0.79
N ASN A 6 13.25 12.32 -0.10
CA ASN A 6 12.51 11.19 0.45
C ASN A 6 11.55 11.68 1.53
N VAL A 7 10.31 11.20 1.51
CA VAL A 7 9.40 11.34 2.66
C VAL A 7 9.92 10.47 3.79
N THR A 8 10.03 11.03 4.99
CA THR A 8 10.47 10.28 6.18
C THR A 8 9.32 10.19 7.18
N ILE A 9 8.84 8.98 7.44
CA ILE A 9 7.88 8.72 8.51
C ILE A 9 8.64 8.76 9.85
N PRO A 10 8.24 9.60 10.83
CA PRO A 10 8.91 9.68 12.12
C PRO A 10 8.99 8.32 12.82
N SER A 11 10.08 8.03 13.54
CA SER A 11 10.28 6.72 14.17
C SER A 11 9.16 6.32 15.13
N ARG A 12 8.56 7.29 15.82
CA ARG A 12 7.39 7.06 16.70
C ARG A 12 6.18 6.55 15.90
N ASP A 13 5.99 7.09 14.70
CA ASP A 13 4.88 6.78 13.81
C ASP A 13 5.11 5.41 13.19
N THR A 14 6.33 5.15 12.71
CA THR A 14 6.78 3.84 12.23
C THR A 14 6.56 2.75 13.28
N GLN A 15 6.96 2.98 14.55
CA GLN A 15 6.75 2.03 15.62
C GLN A 15 5.25 1.73 15.83
N TYR A 16 4.42 2.77 15.88
CA TYR A 16 2.97 2.61 16.04
C TYR A 16 2.34 1.83 14.87
N ILE A 17 2.76 2.11 13.64
CA ILE A 17 2.26 1.40 12.44
C ILE A 17 2.64 -0.08 12.50
N ILE A 18 3.92 -0.38 12.78
CA ILE A 18 4.42 -1.76 12.85
C ILE A 18 3.67 -2.56 13.92
N GLU A 19 3.61 -2.06 15.16
CA GLU A 19 2.91 -2.74 16.26
C GLU A 19 1.44 -3.02 15.92
N ARG A 20 0.80 -2.11 15.17
CA ARG A 20 -0.58 -2.28 14.74
C ARG A 20 -0.73 -3.32 13.64
N LEU A 21 0.15 -3.33 12.64
CA LEU A 21 0.15 -4.33 11.56
C LEU A 21 0.40 -5.74 12.13
N GLU A 22 1.36 -5.89 13.03
CA GLU A 22 1.63 -7.17 13.70
C GLU A 22 0.40 -7.66 14.49
N LYS A 23 -0.24 -6.76 15.24
CA LYS A 23 -1.36 -7.14 16.13
C LYS A 23 -2.68 -7.38 15.42
N HIS A 24 -2.98 -6.60 14.38
CA HIS A 24 -4.31 -6.56 13.77
C HIS A 24 -4.36 -7.12 12.35
N GLU A 25 -3.24 -7.13 11.64
CA GLU A 25 -3.11 -7.74 10.31
C GLU A 25 -2.35 -9.07 10.34
N HIS A 26 -1.82 -9.46 11.51
CA HIS A 26 -1.05 -10.69 11.73
C HIS A 26 0.20 -10.82 10.84
N MET A 27 0.80 -9.69 10.49
CA MET A 27 2.05 -9.63 9.73
C MET A 27 3.25 -9.98 10.61
N THR A 28 4.31 -10.55 10.02
CA THR A 28 5.61 -10.60 10.70
C THR A 28 6.22 -9.21 10.80
N HIS A 29 7.26 -9.07 11.63
CA HIS A 29 7.97 -7.81 11.77
C HIS A 29 8.56 -7.34 10.42
N GLU A 30 9.13 -8.27 9.64
CA GLU A 30 9.73 -7.99 8.34
C GLU A 30 8.69 -7.57 7.29
N GLU A 31 7.52 -8.21 7.29
CA GLU A 31 6.39 -7.83 6.42
C GLU A 31 5.87 -6.44 6.78
N ALA A 32 5.70 -6.16 8.07
CA ALA A 32 5.26 -4.86 8.56
C ALA A 32 6.28 -3.75 8.22
N LEU A 33 7.58 -4.03 8.38
CA LEU A 33 8.65 -3.11 8.00
C LEU A 33 8.60 -2.80 6.50
N SER A 34 8.49 -3.84 5.66
CA SER A 34 8.35 -3.69 4.20
C SER A 34 7.13 -2.85 3.82
N CYS A 35 6.00 -3.01 4.52
CA CYS A 35 4.81 -2.19 4.29
C CYS A 35 5.02 -0.72 4.68
N VAL A 36 5.76 -0.43 5.75
CA VAL A 36 6.08 0.94 6.15
C VAL A 36 7.04 1.61 5.15
N GLU A 37 8.03 0.88 4.65
CA GLU A 37 8.93 1.38 3.60
C GLU A 37 8.15 1.76 2.34
N GLU A 38 7.26 0.88 1.86
CA GLU A 38 6.44 1.17 0.69
C GLU A 38 5.35 2.23 0.95
N LEU A 39 4.88 2.36 2.19
CA LEU A 39 4.04 3.50 2.58
C LEU A 39 4.78 4.83 2.46
N ALA A 40 6.07 4.88 2.82
CA ALA A 40 6.89 6.07 2.62
C ALA A 40 7.07 6.39 1.13
N HIS A 41 7.26 5.38 0.27
CA HIS A 41 7.25 5.57 -1.18
C HIS A 41 5.90 6.09 -1.69
N TYR A 42 4.80 5.54 -1.21
CA TYR A 42 3.47 6.02 -1.56
C TYR A 42 3.25 7.48 -1.17
N TYR A 43 3.68 7.89 0.02
CA TYR A 43 3.64 9.30 0.42
C TYR A 43 4.54 10.19 -0.44
N TYR A 44 5.69 9.68 -0.89
CA TYR A 44 6.51 10.38 -1.87
C TYR A 44 5.74 10.64 -3.17
N ALA A 45 5.01 9.65 -3.70
CA ALA A 45 4.14 9.86 -4.86
C ALA A 45 3.10 10.97 -4.61
N ILE A 46 2.44 10.94 -3.44
CA ILE A 46 1.47 11.97 -3.05
C ILE A 46 2.10 13.36 -2.95
N LYS A 47 3.29 13.48 -2.35
CA LYS A 47 4.05 14.73 -2.23
C LYS A 47 4.34 15.34 -3.61
N HIS A 48 4.58 14.48 -4.61
CA HIS A 48 4.79 14.87 -6.00
C HIS A 48 3.50 14.95 -6.85
N GLY A 49 2.34 15.07 -6.20
CA GLY A 49 1.07 15.34 -6.86
C GLY A 49 0.46 14.12 -7.57
N LYS A 50 0.93 12.91 -7.28
CA LYS A 50 0.26 11.70 -7.74
C LYS A 50 -0.86 11.33 -6.78
N ASN A 51 -2.04 11.14 -7.33
CA ASN A 51 -3.22 10.76 -6.57
C ASN A 51 -3.78 9.48 -7.19
N GLY A 52 -3.55 8.35 -6.54
CA GLY A 52 -3.95 7.04 -7.03
C GLY A 52 -4.07 6.05 -5.90
N SER A 53 -4.80 4.96 -6.15
CA SER A 53 -4.99 3.92 -5.14
C SER A 53 -3.65 3.22 -4.82
N PRO A 54 -3.33 2.98 -3.54
CA PRO A 54 -2.18 2.13 -3.18
C PRO A 54 -2.51 0.65 -3.39
N SER A 55 -1.51 -0.23 -3.25
CA SER A 55 -1.75 -1.67 -3.13
C SER A 55 -2.47 -2.02 -1.83
N ALA A 56 -3.03 -3.24 -1.74
CA ALA A 56 -3.73 -3.68 -0.53
C ALA A 56 -2.85 -3.65 0.73
N MET A 57 -1.56 -4.00 0.59
CA MET A 57 -0.62 -4.00 1.73
C MET A 57 -0.23 -2.59 2.16
N VAL A 58 -0.04 -1.68 1.19
CA VAL A 58 0.22 -0.25 1.48
C VAL A 58 -1.02 0.43 2.07
N ASP A 59 -2.23 0.08 1.61
CA ASP A 59 -3.49 0.59 2.17
C ASP A 59 -3.65 0.23 3.65
N LYS A 60 -3.31 -1.01 4.04
CA LYS A 60 -3.31 -1.44 5.45
C LYS A 60 -2.36 -0.61 6.32
N ALA A 61 -1.16 -0.34 5.82
CA ALA A 61 -0.20 0.51 6.53
C ALA A 61 -0.69 1.97 6.61
N TRP A 62 -1.33 2.48 5.55
CA TRP A 62 -1.93 3.81 5.53
C TRP A 62 -3.10 3.91 6.54
N HIS A 63 -3.99 2.92 6.58
CA HIS A 63 -5.04 2.82 7.60
C HIS A 63 -4.45 2.80 9.00
N ALA A 64 -3.41 2.00 9.22
CA ALA A 64 -2.75 1.92 10.51
C ALA A 64 -2.25 3.30 10.96
N HIS A 65 -1.61 4.06 10.06
CA HIS A 65 -1.15 5.42 10.33
C HIS A 65 -2.30 6.38 10.67
N ILE A 66 -3.36 6.40 9.86
CA ILE A 66 -4.53 7.29 10.05
C ILE A 66 -5.21 7.12 11.40
N LEU A 67 -5.23 5.90 11.94
CA LEU A 67 -5.98 5.58 13.17
C LEU A 67 -5.44 6.31 14.41
N ASN A 68 -4.20 6.77 14.40
CA ASN A 68 -3.75 7.80 15.32
C ASN A 68 -3.83 9.16 14.62
N THR A 69 -5.03 9.76 14.65
CA THR A 69 -5.35 10.94 13.85
C THR A 69 -4.48 12.16 14.16
N SER A 70 -4.02 12.30 15.42
CA SER A 70 -3.13 13.40 15.81
C SER A 70 -1.75 13.23 15.17
N MET A 71 -1.16 12.05 15.32
CA MET A 71 0.14 11.68 14.74
C MET A 71 0.11 11.83 13.20
N TYR A 72 -0.91 11.28 12.57
CA TYR A 72 -1.09 11.35 11.13
C TYR A 72 -1.25 12.79 10.62
N MET A 73 -2.01 13.63 11.36
CA MET A 73 -2.16 15.04 11.00
C MET A 73 -0.84 15.81 11.13
N ASP A 74 -0.05 15.54 12.17
CA ASP A 74 1.25 16.18 12.37
C ASP A 74 2.23 15.78 11.26
N PHE A 75 2.30 14.48 10.93
CA PHE A 75 3.08 13.95 9.81
C PHE A 75 2.69 14.58 8.47
N THR A 76 1.42 14.51 8.09
CA THR A 76 0.97 14.98 6.77
C THR A 76 1.17 16.49 6.58
N LYS A 77 1.01 17.29 7.64
CA LYS A 77 1.34 18.73 7.59
C LYS A 77 2.84 18.97 7.42
N ALA A 78 3.69 18.22 8.12
CA ALA A 78 5.13 18.39 8.07
C ALA A 78 5.73 17.93 6.73
N GLU A 79 5.37 16.73 6.28
CA GLU A 79 6.01 16.08 5.12
C GLU A 79 5.31 16.36 3.79
N LEU A 80 3.98 16.54 3.81
CA LEU A 80 3.15 16.67 2.60
C LEU A 80 2.54 18.06 2.44
N GLY A 81 2.71 18.95 3.43
CA GLY A 81 2.19 20.32 3.43
C GLY A 81 0.66 20.44 3.55
N ARG A 82 -0.06 19.31 3.63
CA ARG A 82 -1.53 19.25 3.72
C ARG A 82 -1.98 17.94 4.35
N PHE A 83 -3.18 17.94 4.93
CA PHE A 83 -3.82 16.70 5.33
C PHE A 83 -4.20 15.88 4.08
N VAL A 84 -3.94 14.58 4.10
CA VAL A 84 -4.31 13.67 3.02
C VAL A 84 -5.50 12.84 3.51
N HIS A 85 -6.63 12.96 2.81
CA HIS A 85 -7.84 12.22 3.16
C HIS A 85 -7.80 10.82 2.56
N HIS A 86 -8.07 9.81 3.38
CA HIS A 86 -8.40 8.47 2.88
C HIS A 86 -9.89 8.38 2.63
N VAL A 87 -10.25 7.86 1.46
CA VAL A 87 -11.63 7.59 1.08
C VAL A 87 -11.76 6.10 0.83
N PRO A 88 -12.56 5.35 1.62
CA PRO A 88 -12.69 3.92 1.44
C PRO A 88 -13.27 3.55 0.08
N TYR A 89 -12.75 2.49 -0.53
CA TYR A 89 -13.15 2.03 -1.86
C TYR A 89 -14.68 1.80 -2.00
N TRP A 90 -15.34 1.30 -0.95
CA TRP A 90 -16.79 1.04 -0.97
C TRP A 90 -17.66 2.31 -0.95
N SER A 91 -17.07 3.49 -0.78
CA SER A 91 -17.82 4.77 -0.81
C SER A 91 -18.21 5.20 -2.22
N GLY A 92 -17.75 4.51 -3.26
CA GLY A 92 -18.02 4.84 -4.66
C GLY A 92 -17.18 5.99 -5.21
N HIS A 93 -16.27 6.56 -4.41
CA HIS A 93 -15.30 7.53 -4.88
C HIS A 93 -14.17 6.82 -5.65
N GLN A 94 -13.94 7.23 -6.90
CA GLN A 94 -12.79 6.78 -7.67
C GLN A 94 -11.59 7.70 -7.36
N SER A 95 -10.41 7.14 -7.18
CA SER A 95 -9.16 7.92 -7.16
C SER A 95 -8.83 8.43 -8.56
N ASP A 96 -8.09 9.53 -8.65
CA ASP A 96 -7.72 10.13 -9.95
C ASP A 96 -6.78 9.24 -10.78
N GLY A 97 -6.12 8.27 -10.14
CA GLY A 97 -5.21 7.30 -10.74
C GLY A 97 -5.36 5.90 -10.12
N THR A 98 -4.75 4.92 -10.77
CA THR A 98 -4.76 3.51 -10.39
C THR A 98 -3.53 3.14 -9.57
N GLU A 99 -3.54 1.93 -9.01
CA GLU A 99 -2.35 1.33 -8.40
C GLU A 99 -1.18 1.21 -9.40
N ASP A 100 -1.47 0.82 -10.63
CA ASP A 100 -0.47 0.72 -11.72
C ASP A 100 0.18 2.07 -11.99
N ASP A 101 -0.59 3.16 -12.04
CA ASP A 101 -0.06 4.52 -12.26
C ASP A 101 0.92 4.93 -11.15
N ILE A 102 0.61 4.57 -9.90
CA ILE A 102 1.47 4.84 -8.75
C ILE A 102 2.73 3.99 -8.81
N TYR A 103 2.60 2.69 -9.03
CA TYR A 103 3.73 1.77 -9.09
C TYR A 103 4.71 2.15 -10.21
N GLU A 104 4.20 2.42 -11.41
CA GLU A 104 5.02 2.85 -12.55
C GLU A 104 5.74 4.17 -12.26
N TYR A 105 5.06 5.12 -11.61
CA TYR A 105 5.69 6.35 -11.16
C TYR A 105 6.83 6.08 -10.17
N LEU A 106 6.59 5.25 -9.15
CA LEU A 106 7.59 4.91 -8.13
C LEU A 106 8.81 4.23 -8.74
N VAL A 107 8.62 3.23 -9.60
CA VAL A 107 9.73 2.57 -10.31
C VAL A 107 10.51 3.55 -11.17
N THR A 108 9.82 4.46 -11.86
CA THR A 108 10.46 5.49 -12.70
C THR A 108 11.28 6.47 -11.87
N GLN A 109 10.80 6.87 -10.69
CA GLN A 109 11.49 7.85 -9.86
C GLN A 109 12.58 7.22 -8.98
N LEU A 110 12.33 6.06 -8.39
CA LEU A 110 13.16 5.48 -7.34
C LEU A 110 14.05 4.34 -7.86
N GLY A 111 13.69 3.71 -8.97
CA GLY A 111 14.32 2.49 -9.48
C GLY A 111 13.58 1.23 -9.02
N ALA A 112 13.51 0.22 -9.89
CA ALA A 112 12.83 -1.05 -9.61
C ALA A 112 13.49 -1.85 -8.47
N ASP A 113 14.78 -1.62 -8.21
CA ASP A 113 15.54 -2.22 -7.11
C ASP A 113 15.18 -1.63 -5.74
N ARG A 114 14.51 -0.47 -5.71
CA ARG A 114 14.12 0.23 -4.49
C ARG A 114 12.62 0.14 -4.18
N VAL A 115 11.82 -0.39 -5.09
CA VAL A 115 10.37 -0.57 -4.90
C VAL A 115 10.09 -2.06 -4.75
N ASN A 116 9.56 -2.46 -3.60
CA ASN A 116 9.27 -3.85 -3.30
C ASN A 116 8.07 -4.34 -4.12
N ALA A 117 8.35 -4.98 -5.25
CA ALA A 117 7.36 -5.51 -6.18
C ALA A 117 6.37 -6.48 -5.51
N ALA A 118 6.75 -7.23 -4.48
CA ALA A 118 5.86 -8.14 -3.78
C ALA A 118 4.77 -7.40 -2.99
N ILE A 119 5.10 -6.27 -2.37
CA ILE A 119 4.14 -5.42 -1.64
C ILE A 119 3.13 -4.76 -2.59
N TRP A 120 3.51 -4.56 -3.85
CA TRP A 120 2.67 -4.01 -4.92
C TRP A 120 2.02 -5.08 -5.81
N ASP A 121 1.98 -6.35 -5.37
CA ASP A 121 1.40 -7.47 -6.12
C ASP A 121 2.00 -7.65 -7.53
N ARG A 122 3.29 -7.36 -7.73
CA ARG A 122 4.01 -7.44 -9.03
C ARG A 122 4.96 -8.63 -9.17
N GLU A 123 5.20 -9.39 -8.11
CA GLU A 123 5.92 -10.67 -8.21
C GLU A 123 4.97 -11.84 -8.54
N GLY A 124 5.53 -12.89 -9.16
CA GLY A 124 4.82 -14.06 -9.71
C GLY A 124 3.95 -14.85 -8.71
N PRO A 125 3.26 -15.90 -9.15
CA PRO A 125 1.98 -16.28 -8.57
C PRO A 125 2.16 -16.97 -7.21
N GLY A 126 1.83 -16.26 -6.14
CA GLY A 126 1.94 -16.80 -4.79
C GLY A 126 1.29 -15.91 -3.74
N CYS A 127 0.00 -15.61 -3.92
CA CYS A 127 -0.95 -15.38 -2.82
C CYS A 127 -0.37 -14.84 -1.49
N LEU A 128 0.18 -13.63 -1.48
CA LEU A 128 0.33 -12.83 -0.28
C LEU A 128 -0.71 -11.73 -0.36
N GLY A 129 -1.97 -12.03 0.01
CA GLY A 129 -3.02 -11.01 0.04
C GLY A 129 -4.45 -11.42 -0.32
N VAL A 130 -4.81 -12.71 -0.32
CA VAL A 130 -6.24 -13.08 -0.44
C VAL A 130 -6.96 -12.76 0.88
N THR A 131 -7.32 -11.50 1.07
CA THR A 131 -8.36 -11.13 2.02
C THR A 131 -9.66 -10.98 1.25
N HIS A 132 -10.62 -11.85 1.56
CA HIS A 132 -11.97 -11.78 1.04
C HIS A 132 -12.65 -10.53 1.63
N ASN A 133 -12.80 -9.48 0.83
CA ASN A 133 -13.86 -8.48 1.00
C ASN A 133 -14.14 -7.78 -0.34
N GLY A 134 -15.08 -8.34 -1.10
CA GLY A 134 -15.95 -7.58 -2.02
C GLY A 134 -15.36 -6.90 -3.26
N GLY A 135 -14.06 -6.98 -3.54
CA GLY A 135 -13.45 -6.40 -4.74
C GLY A 135 -13.63 -7.30 -5.98
N THR A 136 -14.11 -6.72 -7.07
CA THR A 136 -14.25 -7.41 -8.36
C THR A 136 -12.92 -8.04 -8.78
N LYS A 137 -12.93 -9.36 -9.00
CA LYS A 137 -11.80 -10.12 -9.51
C LYS A 137 -11.28 -9.46 -10.80
N SER A 138 -10.06 -8.93 -10.76
CA SER A 138 -9.35 -8.56 -12.00
C SER A 138 -9.24 -9.83 -12.86
N PRO A 139 -9.85 -9.89 -14.07
CA PRO A 139 -10.00 -11.14 -14.81
C PRO A 139 -8.68 -11.74 -15.32
N GLY A 140 -7.58 -10.96 -15.28
CA GLY A 140 -6.33 -11.30 -15.96
C GLY A 140 -5.32 -12.11 -15.14
N ARG A 141 -5.45 -12.24 -13.82
CA ARG A 141 -4.38 -12.82 -12.97
C ARG A 141 -4.73 -14.18 -12.34
N CYS A 142 -5.84 -14.79 -12.76
CA CYS A 142 -6.31 -16.10 -12.29
C CYS A 142 -5.91 -17.28 -13.21
N GLN A 143 -4.85 -17.16 -14.00
CA GLN A 143 -4.41 -18.25 -14.88
C GLN A 143 -3.06 -18.79 -14.40
N ASN A 144 -3.13 -19.76 -13.49
CA ASN A 144 -2.25 -20.95 -13.35
C ASN A 144 -1.96 -21.36 -11.90
N ALA A 145 -2.08 -20.48 -10.90
CA ALA A 145 -1.87 -20.85 -9.49
C ALA A 145 -3.15 -21.10 -8.67
N CYS A 146 -4.32 -20.83 -9.23
CA CYS A 146 -5.59 -20.97 -8.50
C CYS A 146 -6.11 -22.43 -8.42
N LYS A 147 -5.37 -23.43 -8.92
CA LYS A 147 -5.77 -24.85 -8.80
C LYS A 147 -5.72 -25.40 -7.37
N ALA A 148 -5.06 -24.70 -6.44
CA ALA A 148 -4.93 -25.11 -5.05
C ALA A 148 -5.88 -24.36 -4.08
N CYS A 149 -6.71 -23.43 -4.56
CA CYS A 149 -7.65 -22.71 -3.70
C CYS A 149 -8.98 -23.47 -3.59
N ASN A 150 -9.31 -23.96 -2.39
CA ASN A 150 -10.59 -24.63 -2.10
C ASN A 150 -11.84 -23.76 -2.40
N SER A 151 -11.69 -22.46 -2.62
CA SER A 151 -12.81 -21.55 -2.94
C SER A 151 -13.24 -21.58 -4.41
N CYS A 152 -12.47 -22.16 -5.33
CA CYS A 152 -12.82 -22.22 -6.76
C CYS A 152 -13.59 -23.48 -7.18
N ASN A 153 -13.77 -24.47 -6.29
CA ASN A 153 -14.49 -25.72 -6.59
C ASN A 153 -16.03 -25.63 -6.46
N SER A 154 -16.59 -24.42 -6.37
CA SER A 154 -18.03 -24.22 -6.12
C SER A 154 -18.80 -23.57 -7.27
N ILE A 155 -18.22 -23.47 -8.45
CA ILE A 155 -18.95 -23.11 -9.67
C ILE A 155 -18.85 -24.33 -10.58
N GLY A 156 -19.94 -25.11 -10.59
CA GLY A 156 -20.09 -26.28 -11.45
C GLY A 156 -20.12 -25.95 -12.93
#